data_AF-A0A7Y3C1F0-F1
#
_entry.id   AF-A0A7Y3C1F0-F1
#
_cell.length_a   1.000
_cell.length_b   1.000
_cell.length_c   1.000
_cell.angle_alpha   90.00
_cell.angle_beta   90.00
_cell.angle_gamma   90.00
#
_symmetry.space_group_name_H-M   'P 1'
#
loop_
_entity.id
_entity.type
_entity.pdbx_description
1 polymer ?
#
loop_
_entity_poly.entity_id
_entity_poly.type
_entity_poly.pdbx_seq_one_letter_code
_entity_poly.pdbx_strand_id
1 'polypeptide(L)' 'MDKNELIDRLNEDLAGELSAVIQYTTYAAKATGPYRPQLVDFFLEEVP' A
#
# COMPACT_ATOMS: atom_id res chain seq x y z
N MET A 1 15.52 12.11 -20.46
CA MET A 1 15.51 11.77 -19.04
C MET A 1 16.94 11.61 -18.59
N ASP A 2 17.39 12.50 -17.70
CA ASP A 2 18.71 12.37 -17.09
C ASP A 2 18.64 11.48 -15.83
N LYS A 3 19.80 11.21 -15.22
CA LYS A 3 19.89 10.35 -14.04
C LYS A 3 19.10 10.91 -12.85
N ASN A 4 19.12 12.22 -12.63
CA ASN A 4 18.44 12.84 -11.50
C ASN A 4 16.93 12.78 -11.72
N GLU A 5 16.45 13.08 -12.93
CA GLU A 5 15.04 12.97 -13.28
C GLU A 5 14.51 11.54 -13.11
N LEU A 6 15.32 10.52 -13.44
CA LEU A 6 14.97 9.12 -13.17
C LEU A 6 14.89 8.82 -11.67
N ILE A 7 15.88 9.26 -10.89
CA ILE A 7 15.91 9.05 -9.44
C ILE A 7 14.71 9.71 -8.76
N ASP A 8 14.37 10.94 -9.15
CA ASP A 8 13.26 11.68 -8.58
C ASP A 8 11.93 10.96 -8.82
N ARG A 9 11.70 10.44 -10.03
CA ARG A 9 10.50 9.66 -10.36
C ARG A 9 10.43 8.34 -9.61
N LEU A 10 11.57 7.64 -9.46
CA LEU A 10 11.62 6.39 -8.70
C LEU A 10 11.33 6.63 -7.21
N ASN A 11 11.78 7.75 -6.66
CA ASN A 11 11.46 8.12 -5.27
C ASN A 11 9.99 8.45 -5.09
N GLU A 12 9.37 9.15 -6.06
CA GLU A 12 7.93 9.44 -6.05
C GLU A 12 7.10 8.15 -6.13
N ASP A 13 7.47 7.24 -7.03
CA ASP A 13 6.84 5.93 -7.18
C ASP A 13 6.96 5.10 -5.90
N LEU A 14 8.18 4.99 -5.34
CA LEU A 14 8.43 4.26 -4.10
C LEU A 14 7.65 4.84 -2.91
N ALA A 15 7.50 6.16 -2.85
CA ALA A 15 6.69 6.81 -1.82
C ALA A 15 5.19 6.46 -1.98
N GLY A 16 4.70 6.37 -3.22
CA GLY A 16 3.35 5.90 -3.54
C GLY A 16 3.11 4.46 -3.07
N GLU A 17 4.02 3.55 -3.42
CA GLU A 17 3.98 2.13 -3.01
C GLU A 17 3.97 2.00 -1.48
N LEU A 18 4.85 2.73 -0.78
CA LEU A 18 4.88 2.71 0.68
C LEU A 18 3.58 3.24 1.30
N SER A 19 3.00 4.30 0.71
CA SER A 19 1.72 4.85 1.15
C SER A 19 0.59 3.82 1.00
N ALA A 20 0.56 3.07 -0.10
CA ALA A 20 -0.40 1.99 -0.33
C ALA A 20 -0.26 0.88 0.73
N VAL A 21 0.96 0.40 0.99
CA VAL A 21 1.23 -0.60 2.04
C VAL A 21 0.72 -0.12 3.41
N ILE A 22 1.00 1.13 3.78
CA ILE A 22 0.50 1.71 5.04
C ILE A 22 -1.03 1.73 5.07
N GLN A 23 -1.67 2.11 3.96
CA GLN A 23 -3.13 2.21 3.88
C GLN A 23 -3.80 0.85 4.04
N TYR A 24 -3.37 -0.15 3.26
CA TYR A 24 -3.93 -1.50 3.29
C TYR A 24 -3.74 -2.17 4.65
N THR A 25 -2.54 -2.09 5.22
CA THR A 25 -2.27 -2.64 6.56
C THR A 25 -3.11 -1.94 7.64
N THR A 26 -3.27 -0.61 7.55
CA THR A 26 -4.10 0.16 8.49
C THR A 26 -5.57 -0.22 8.41
N TYR A 27 -6.12 -0.42 7.21
CA TYR A 27 -7.52 -0.80 7.04
C TYR A 27 -7.80 -2.25 7.38
N ALA A 28 -6.87 -3.17 7.08
CA ALA A 28 -6.93 -4.55 7.58
C ALA A 28 -7.00 -4.58 9.11
N ALA A 29 -6.14 -3.82 9.78
CA ALA A 29 -6.12 -3.75 11.25
C ALA A 29 -7.40 -3.14 11.84
N LYS A 30 -8.01 -2.15 11.16
CA LYS A 30 -9.24 -1.48 11.59
C LYS A 30 -10.53 -2.24 11.24
N ALA A 31 -10.47 -3.25 10.37
CA ALA A 31 -11.64 -3.98 9.93
C ALA A 31 -12.34 -4.68 11.12
N THR A 32 -13.66 -4.51 11.21
CA THR A 32 -14.52 -5.13 12.24
C THR A 32 -15.84 -5.58 11.62
N GLY A 33 -16.61 -6.36 12.38
CA GLY A 33 -17.91 -6.89 11.95
C GLY A 33 -17.85 -8.28 11.30
N PRO A 34 -19.00 -8.80 10.81
CA PRO A 34 -19.13 -10.19 10.34
C PRO A 34 -18.24 -10.52 9.14
N TYR A 35 -17.96 -9.53 8.29
CA TYR A 35 -17.12 -9.67 7.10
C TYR A 35 -15.64 -9.37 7.35
N ARG A 36 -15.23 -9.21 8.62
CA ARG A 36 -13.85 -8.91 8.95
C ARG A 36 -12.85 -9.89 8.31
N PRO A 37 -13.06 -11.22 8.35
CA PRO A 37 -12.09 -12.15 7.75
C PRO A 37 -11.86 -11.86 6.26
N GLN A 38 -12.93 -11.71 5.48
CA GLN A 38 -12.86 -11.45 4.04
C GLN A 38 -12.21 -10.10 3.72
N LEU A 39 -12.52 -9.07 4.51
CA LEU A 39 -11.94 -7.73 4.31
C LEU A 39 -10.45 -7.68 4.67
N VAL A 40 -10.04 -8.39 5.73
CA VAL A 40 -8.63 -8.50 6.10
C VAL A 40 -7.85 -9.22 5.01
N ASP A 41 -8.36 -10.35 4.52
CA ASP A 41 -7.73 -11.10 3.44
C ASP A 41 -7.60 -10.24 2.17
N PHE A 42 -8.70 -9.58 1.76
CA PHE A 42 -8.70 -8.65 0.62
C PHE A 42 -7.65 -7.54 0.73
N PHE A 43 -7.52 -6.88 1.90
CA PHE A 43 -6.55 -5.81 2.05
C PHE A 43 -5.10 -6.32 2.10
N LEU A 44 -4.86 -7.50 2.66
CA LEU A 44 -3.51 -8.05 2.78
C LEU A 44 -3.00 -8.71 1.49
N GLU A 45 -3.87 -9.05 0.54
CA GLU A 45 -3.48 -9.47 -0.82
C GLU A 45 -2.72 -8.37 -1.60
N GLU A 46 -2.95 -7.10 -1.26
CA GLU A 46 -2.32 -5.93 -1.90
C GLU A 46 -0.96 -5.55 -1.27
N VAL A 47 -0.48 -6.31 -0.27
CA VAL A 47 0.80 -6.06 0.41
C VAL A 47 1.86 -7.05 -0.10
N PRO A 48 2.91 -6.59 -0.82
CA PRO A 48 3.96 -7.46 -1.36
C PRO A 48 4.95 -8.00 -0.32
#